data_AF-A0A8E2ITA9-F1
#
_entry.id   AF-A0A8E2ITA9-F1
#
_cell.length_a   1.000
_cell.length_b   1.000
_cell.length_c   1.000
_cell.angle_alpha   90.00
_cell.angle_beta   90.00
_cell.angle_gamma   90.00
#
_symmetry.space_group_name_H-M   'P 1'
#
loop_
_entity.id
_entity.type
_entity.pdbx_description
1 polymer ?
#
loop_
_entity_poly.entity_id
_entity_poly.type
_entity_poly.pdbx_seq_one_letter_code
_entity_poly.pdbx_strand_id
1 'polypeptide(L)' 'MDHLGLIRRAARQRESRRVAFDAADAELRRLVREGFDQGISGEQIAVAAGLSLSRVYQIRDGRR' A
#
# COMPACT_ATOMS: atom_id res chain seq x y z
N MET A 1 -34.86 0.51 -12.76
CA MET A 1 -33.57 0.35 -12.06
C MET A 1 -33.32 1.61 -11.25
N ASP A 2 -33.22 1.50 -9.92
CA ASP A 2 -32.92 2.64 -9.05
C ASP A 2 -31.42 2.97 -9.10
N HIS A 3 -31.08 4.14 -9.63
CA HIS A 3 -29.70 4.60 -9.77
C HIS A 3 -29.03 4.81 -8.41
N LEU A 4 -29.79 5.17 -7.37
CA LEU A 4 -29.28 5.28 -6.00
C LEU A 4 -28.86 3.91 -5.45
N GLY A 5 -29.59 2.85 -5.78
CA GLY A 5 -29.21 1.47 -5.49
C GLY A 5 -27.85 1.07 -6.08
N LEU A 6 -27.59 1.46 -7.33
CA LEU A 6 -26.30 1.23 -8.00
C LEU A 6 -25.16 2.00 -7.31
N ILE A 7 -25.39 3.26 -6.96
CA ILE A 7 -24.41 4.08 -6.23
C ILE A 7 -24.07 3.46 -4.87
N ARG A 8 -25.07 3.04 -4.08
CA ARG A 8 -24.83 2.38 -2.78
C ARG A 8 -24.04 1.08 -2.92
N ARG A 9 -24.28 0.30 -3.99
CA ARG A 9 -23.53 -0.92 -4.28
C ARG A 9 -22.08 -0.61 -4.66
N ALA A 10 -21.86 0.41 -5.48
CA ALA A 10 -20.51 0.86 -5.85
C ALA A 10 -19.74 1.38 -4.62
N ALA A 11 -20.38 2.17 -3.75
CA ALA A 11 -19.79 2.68 -2.51
C ALA A 11 -19.35 1.55 -1.57
N ARG A 12 -20.19 0.54 -1.36
CA ARG A 12 -19.83 -0.65 -0.56
C ARG A 12 -18.67 -1.43 -1.16
N GLN A 13 -18.63 -1.61 -2.47
CA GLN A 13 -17.50 -2.27 -3.14
C GLN A 13 -16.22 -1.46 -3.01
N ARG A 14 -16.29 -0.12 -3.13
CA ARG A 14 -15.15 0.76 -2.92
C ARG A 14 -14.58 0.62 -1.51
N GLU A 15 -15.45 0.62 -0.50
CA GLU A 15 -15.04 0.49 0.89
C GLU A 15 -14.40 -0.88 1.17
N SER A 16 -15.01 -1.96 0.67
CA SER A 16 -14.43 -3.31 0.81
C SER A 16 -13.05 -3.41 0.15
N ARG A 17 -12.88 -2.84 -1.05
CA ARG A 17 -11.58 -2.81 -1.74
C ARG A 17 -10.57 -1.93 -1.01
N ARG A 18 -11.02 -0.84 -0.40
CA ARG A 18 -10.16 0.04 0.41
C ARG A 18 -9.59 -0.70 1.61
N VAL A 19 -10.42 -1.44 2.36
CA VAL A 19 -9.95 -2.24 3.50
C VAL A 19 -8.92 -3.28 3.06
N ALA A 20 -9.19 -4.00 1.96
CA ALA A 20 -8.24 -4.98 1.43
C ALA A 20 -6.93 -4.33 0.96
N PHE A 21 -7.01 -3.14 0.34
CA PHE A 21 -5.85 -2.36 -0.06
C PHE A 21 -5.04 -1.89 1.15
N ASP A 22 -5.69 -1.33 2.18
CA ASP A 22 -5.03 -0.83 3.37
C ASP A 22 -4.29 -1.95 4.11
N ALA A 23 -4.84 -3.16 4.15
CA ALA A 23 -4.18 -4.34 4.72
C ALA A 23 -2.92 -4.75 3.92
N ALA A 24 -3.03 -4.82 2.59
CA ALA A 24 -1.90 -5.15 1.71
C ALA A 24 -0.79 -4.07 1.76
N ASP A 25 -1.17 -2.78 1.81
CA ASP A 25 -0.24 -1.67 1.96
C ASP A 25 0.48 -1.72 3.31
N ALA A 26 -0.22 -2.07 4.40
CA ALA A 26 0.39 -2.24 5.72
C ALA A 26 1.44 -3.36 5.75
N GLU A 27 1.15 -4.49 5.10
CA GLU A 27 2.10 -5.60 4.96
C GLU A 27 3.33 -5.19 4.14
N LEU A 28 3.12 -4.56 2.98
CA LEU A 28 4.21 -4.05 2.15
C LEU A 28 5.13 -3.10 2.95
N ARG A 29 4.53 -2.17 3.70
CA ARG A 29 5.30 -1.23 4.53
C ARG A 29 6.11 -1.91 5.62
N ARG A 30 5.57 -2.97 6.22
CA ARG A 30 6.28 -3.78 7.21
C ARG A 30 7.51 -4.45 6.56
N LEU A 31 7.32 -5.11 5.42
CA LEU A 31 8.40 -5.78 4.70
C LEU A 31 9.49 -4.81 4.22
N VAL A 32 9.11 -3.60 3.78
CA VAL A 32 10.08 -2.56 3.43
C VAL A 32 10.97 -2.21 4.62
N ARG A 33 10.40 -2.01 5.81
CA ARG A 33 11.16 -1.70 7.03
C ARG A 33 12.08 -2.85 7.43
N GLU A 34 11.55 -4.07 7.45
CA GLU A 34 12.33 -5.28 7.77
C GLU A 34 13.48 -5.49 6.78
N GLY A 35 13.28 -5.18 5.49
CA GLY A 35 14.34 -5.23 4.49
C GLY A 35 15.48 -4.25 4.79
N PHE A 36 15.16 -3.03 5.23
CA PHE A 36 16.18 -2.09 5.69
C PHE A 36 16.90 -2.58 6.94
N ASP A 37 16.18 -3.16 7.91
CA ASP A 37 16.77 -3.71 9.14
C ASP A 37 17.71 -4.89 8.84
N GLN A 38 17.49 -5.61 7.74
CA GLN A 38 18.36 -6.69 7.24
C GLN A 38 19.53 -6.18 6.38
N GLY A 39 19.66 -4.87 6.17
CA GLY A 39 20.73 -4.27 5.38
C GLY A 39 20.52 -4.30 3.86
N ILE A 40 19.30 -4.60 3.38
CA ILE A 40 18.97 -4.53 1.95
C ILE A 40 18.96 -3.06 1.51
N SER A 41 19.54 -2.77 0.34
CA SER A 41 19.60 -1.41 -0.16
C SER A 41 18.21 -0.90 -0.58
N GLY A 42 17.98 0.41 -0.45
CA GLY A 42 16.71 1.02 -0.86
C GLY A 42 16.40 0.82 -2.36
N GLU A 43 17.43 0.71 -3.21
CA GLU A 43 17.30 0.47 -4.65
C GLU A 43 16.76 -0.95 -4.92
N GLN A 44 17.30 -1.96 -4.23
CA GLN A 44 16.82 -3.34 -4.34
C GLN A 44 15.37 -3.46 -3.86
N ILE A 45 15.03 -2.80 -2.75
CA ILE A 45 13.66 -2.77 -2.23
C ILE A 45 12.73 -2.05 -3.21
N ALA A 46 13.15 -0.92 -3.79
CA ALA A 46 12.35 -0.16 -4.75
C ALA A 46 12.00 -0.98 -6.00
N VAL A 47 13.00 -1.68 -6.55
CA VAL A 47 12.80 -2.58 -7.69
C VAL A 47 11.85 -3.72 -7.32
N ALA A 48 12.04 -4.37 -6.17
CA ALA A 48 11.20 -5.49 -5.73
C ALA A 48 9.75 -5.07 -5.45
N ALA A 49 9.55 -3.89 -4.85
CA ALA A 49 8.24 -3.36 -4.50
C ALA A 49 7.52 -2.65 -5.65
N GLY A 50 8.19 -2.38 -6.77
CA GLY A 50 7.65 -1.56 -7.86
C GLY A 50 7.37 -0.11 -7.44
N LEU A 51 8.17 0.42 -6.51
CA LEU A 51 8.02 1.76 -5.95
C LEU A 51 9.18 2.67 -6.37
N SER A 52 8.98 3.98 -6.28
CA SER A 52 10.10 4.91 -6.40
C SER A 52 11.01 4.81 -5.17
N LEU A 53 12.31 5.06 -5.36
CA LEU A 53 13.29 5.08 -4.27
C LEU A 53 12.88 6.05 -3.14
N SER A 54 12.38 7.23 -3.51
CA SER A 54 11.86 8.22 -2.55
C SER A 54 10.71 7.65 -1.71
N ARG A 55 9.80 6.87 -2.32
CA ARG A 55 8.67 6.27 -1.59
C ARG A 55 9.14 5.22 -0.59
N VAL A 56 10.13 4.41 -0.97
CA VAL A 56 10.73 3.41 -0.08
C VAL A 56 11.34 4.07 1.16
N TYR A 57 12.08 5.17 1.00
CA TYR A 57 12.62 5.91 2.14
C TYR A 57 11.54 6.60 3.00
N GLN A 58 10.46 7.11 2.40
CA GLN A 58 9.32 7.61 3.17
C GLN A 58 8.70 6.52 4.05
N ILE A 59 8.52 5.32 3.50
CA ILE A 59 7.97 4.17 4.25
C ILE A 59 8.90 3.77 5.40
N ARG A 60 10.21 3.72 5.16
CA ARG A 60 11.23 3.47 6.19
C ARG A 60 11.13 4.47 7.33
N ASP A 61 11.04 5.75 6.99
CA ASP A 61 11.04 6.86 7.94
C ASP A 61 9.64 7.11 8.57
N GLY A 62 8.65 6.28 8.25
CA GLY A 62 7.29 6.39 8.78
C GLY A 62 6.50 7.60 8.26
N ARG A 63 6.93 8.21 7.15
CA ARG A 63 6.27 9.37 6.52
C ARG A 63 5.16 8.90 5.58
N ARG A 64 3.98 9.51 5.70
CA ARG A 64 2.79 9.12 4.91
C ARG A 64 2.81 9.71 3.51
#